data_AF-A0A925NPW1-F1
#
_entry.id   AF-A0A925NPW1-F1
#
_cell.length_a   1.000
_cell.length_b   1.000
_cell.length_c   1.000
_cell.angle_alpha   90.00
_cell.angle_beta   90.00
_cell.angle_gamma   90.00
#
_symmetry.space_group_name_H-M   'P 1'
#
loop_
_entity.id
_entity.type
_entity.pdbx_description
1 polymer ?
#
loop_
_entity_poly.entity_id
_entity_poly.type
_entity_poly.pdbx_seq_one_letter_code
_entity_poly.pdbx_strand_id
1 'polypeptide(L)'
;MIAILRFVSVVNAAIWLGSAIFFTFAAGPAFFTPEMKALIPPPYNGLAAQLVLKRYFYLQHVCGVVALLHLVAEWIYFARPMERLVSGTLIGVICLGLIGGLWIQPKLKHLNYVKFSARSTAIEREDADSSFALWHGVSMVFNLIIVGGVGFYFWSVMRTPSQTRFNSTTRYRS
;
A
#
# COMPACT_ATOMS: atom_id res chain seq x y z
N MET A 1 -10.07 26.59 -6.02
CA MET A 1 -10.37 25.42 -5.17
C MET A 1 -10.13 24.08 -5.89
N ILE A 2 -10.58 23.90 -7.14
CA ILE A 2 -10.35 22.66 -7.93
C ILE A 2 -8.86 22.33 -8.10
N ALA A 3 -8.02 23.34 -8.39
CA ALA A 3 -6.58 23.12 -8.62
C ALA A 3 -5.82 22.67 -7.38
N ILE A 4 -6.14 23.25 -6.21
CA ILE A 4 -5.49 22.88 -4.94
C ILE A 4 -5.90 21.47 -4.52
N LEU A 5 -7.20 21.13 -4.64
CA LEU A 5 -7.67 19.79 -4.35
C LEU A 5 -6.98 18.76 -5.26
N ARG A 6 -6.99 18.97 -6.58
CA ARG A 6 -6.24 18.11 -7.52
C ARG A 6 -4.76 18.01 -7.21
N PHE A 7 -4.12 19.11 -6.86
CA PHE A 7 -2.70 19.11 -6.53
C PHE A 7 -2.44 18.21 -5.31
N VAL A 8 -3.24 18.36 -4.25
CA VAL A 8 -3.13 17.52 -3.04
C VAL A 8 -3.40 16.05 -3.36
N SER A 9 -4.39 15.72 -4.19
CA SER A 9 -4.68 14.31 -4.53
C SER A 9 -3.57 13.67 -5.36
N VAL A 10 -3.05 14.39 -6.36
CA VAL A 10 -1.93 13.91 -7.19
C VAL A 10 -0.68 13.73 -6.34
N VAL A 11 -0.36 14.69 -5.47
CA VAL A 11 0.81 14.59 -4.57
C VAL A 11 0.65 13.41 -3.59
N ASN A 12 -0.53 13.25 -2.97
CA ASN A 12 -0.79 12.12 -2.08
C ASN A 12 -0.67 10.78 -2.83
N ALA A 13 -1.26 10.67 -4.01
CA ALA A 13 -1.19 9.46 -4.83
C ALA A 13 0.24 9.16 -5.31
N ALA A 14 1.04 10.19 -5.64
CA ALA A 14 2.44 10.04 -6.01
C ALA A 14 3.30 9.56 -4.82
N ILE A 15 3.11 10.14 -3.63
CA ILE A 15 3.80 9.70 -2.40
C ILE A 15 3.41 8.26 -2.06
N TRP A 16 2.12 7.95 -2.18
CA TRP A 16 1.60 6.62 -1.89
C TRP A 16 2.16 5.57 -2.85
N LEU A 17 2.17 5.86 -4.15
CA LEU A 17 2.74 4.96 -5.16
C LEU A 17 4.25 4.82 -5.00
N GLY A 18 4.96 5.94 -4.83
CA GLY A 18 6.42 5.97 -4.69
C GLY A 18 6.89 5.20 -3.47
N SER A 19 6.24 5.38 -2.32
CA SER A 19 6.54 4.61 -1.11
C SER A 19 6.23 3.12 -1.28
N ALA A 20 5.14 2.75 -1.96
CA ALA A 20 4.80 1.36 -2.21
C ALA A 20 5.82 0.65 -3.12
N ILE A 21 6.26 1.31 -4.20
CA ILE A 21 7.30 0.80 -5.09
C ILE A 21 8.64 0.70 -4.34
N PHE A 22 9.07 1.79 -3.69
CA PHE A 22 10.33 1.81 -2.97
C PHE A 22 10.41 0.72 -1.89
N PHE A 23 9.34 0.56 -1.11
CA PHE A 23 9.31 -0.45 -0.07
C PHE A 23 9.33 -1.88 -0.65
N THR A 24 8.60 -2.12 -1.74
CA THR A 24 8.49 -3.46 -2.35
C THR A 24 9.78 -3.90 -3.03
N PHE A 25 10.44 -3.00 -3.76
CA PHE A 25 11.58 -3.37 -4.60
C PHE A 25 12.95 -3.04 -3.99
N ALA A 26 13.03 -2.06 -3.09
CA ALA A 26 14.30 -1.65 -2.48
C ALA A 26 14.33 -1.97 -0.98
N ALA A 27 13.48 -1.35 -0.18
CA ALA A 27 13.63 -1.40 1.28
C ALA A 27 13.35 -2.80 1.86
N GLY A 28 12.30 -3.49 1.38
CA GLY A 28 11.95 -4.83 1.84
C GLY A 28 13.06 -5.86 1.58
N PRO A 29 13.52 -6.03 0.32
CA PRO A 29 14.59 -6.96 -0.02
C PRO A 29 15.94 -6.62 0.63
N ALA A 30 16.24 -5.34 0.85
CA ALA A 30 17.52 -4.89 1.40
C ALA A 30 17.85 -5.55 2.75
N PHE A 31 16.87 -5.80 3.61
CA PHE A 31 17.09 -6.45 4.92
C PHE A 31 17.52 -7.92 4.83
N PHE A 32 17.33 -8.56 3.67
CA PHE A 32 17.63 -9.98 3.47
C PHE A 32 18.85 -10.23 2.56
N THR A 33 19.50 -9.16 2.12
CA THR A 33 20.75 -9.21 1.34
C THR A 33 21.91 -9.80 2.16
N PRO A 34 22.91 -10.42 1.52
CA PRO A 34 24.08 -10.97 2.20
C PRO A 34 24.83 -9.92 3.03
N GLU A 35 24.97 -8.70 2.50
CA GLU A 35 25.66 -7.58 3.15
C GLU A 35 24.94 -7.17 4.44
N MET A 36 23.60 -7.09 4.39
CA MET A 36 22.81 -6.70 5.56
C MET A 36 22.72 -7.83 6.60
N LYS A 37 22.77 -9.10 6.17
CA LYS A 37 22.89 -10.25 7.07
C LYS A 37 24.24 -10.31 7.77
N ALA A 38 25.31 -9.83 7.13
CA ALA A 38 26.62 -9.70 7.76
C ALA A 38 26.65 -8.61 8.83
N LEU A 39 25.90 -7.52 8.63
CA LEU A 39 25.80 -6.41 9.59
C LEU A 39 24.82 -6.72 10.74
N ILE A 40 23.67 -7.31 10.40
CA ILE A 40 22.59 -7.64 11.34
C ILE A 40 22.27 -9.13 11.16
N PRO A 41 22.91 -10.03 11.93
CA PRO A 41 22.66 -11.45 11.81
C PRO A 41 21.22 -11.81 12.23
N PRO A 42 20.66 -12.91 11.69
CA PRO A 42 19.37 -13.44 12.15
C PRO A 42 19.40 -13.73 13.66
N PRO A 43 18.32 -13.45 14.43
CA PRO A 43 16.99 -13.00 14.01
C PRO A 43 16.79 -11.47 13.88
N TYR A 44 17.79 -10.67 14.25
CA TYR A 44 17.62 -9.23 14.41
C TYR A 44 17.29 -8.50 13.09
N ASN A 45 17.72 -9.05 11.95
CA ASN A 45 17.34 -8.54 10.62
C ASN A 45 15.83 -8.61 10.36
N GLY A 46 15.19 -9.72 10.73
CA GLY A 46 13.75 -9.92 10.58
C GLY A 46 12.95 -8.98 11.49
N LEU A 47 13.44 -8.74 12.72
CA LEU A 47 12.85 -7.77 13.64
C LEU A 47 12.98 -6.33 13.11
N ALA A 48 14.14 -5.97 12.55
CA ALA A 48 14.36 -4.68 11.90
C ALA A 48 13.41 -4.50 10.70
N ALA A 49 13.31 -5.51 9.82
CA ALA A 49 12.40 -5.50 8.69
C ALA A 49 10.93 -5.33 9.14
N GLN A 50 10.51 -6.01 10.21
CA GLN A 50 9.16 -5.87 10.77
C GLN A 50 8.88 -4.46 11.32
N LEU A 51 9.86 -3.81 11.94
CA LEU A 51 9.71 -2.45 12.44
C LEU A 51 9.49 -1.45 11.30
N VAL A 52 10.28 -1.58 10.22
CA VAL A 52 10.11 -0.75 9.03
C VAL A 52 8.79 -1.06 8.33
N LEU A 53 8.41 -2.33 8.21
CA LEU A 53 7.12 -2.76 7.66
C LEU A 53 5.94 -2.16 8.43
N LYS A 54 6.01 -2.09 9.78
CA LYS A 54 4.98 -1.43 10.59
C LYS A 54 4.84 0.06 10.23
N ARG A 55 5.95 0.77 10.06
CA ARG A 55 5.95 2.19 9.66
C ARG A 55 5.39 2.37 8.24
N TYR A 56 5.73 1.47 7.32
CA TYR A 56 5.17 1.45 5.97
C TYR A 56 3.65 1.27 5.99
N PHE A 57 3.12 0.35 6.80
CA PHE A 57 1.66 0.21 6.93
C PHE A 57 1.00 1.49 7.46
N TYR A 58 1.57 2.18 8.45
CA TYR A 58 1.02 3.47 8.90
C TYR A 58 0.95 4.50 7.76
N LEU A 59 2.00 4.61 6.95
CA LEU A 59 2.00 5.49 5.77
C LEU A 59 0.88 5.11 4.79
N GLN A 60 0.71 3.81 4.53
CA GLN A 60 -0.35 3.28 3.67
C GLN A 60 -1.75 3.67 4.16
N HIS A 61 -1.98 3.62 5.47
CA HIS A 61 -3.26 4.01 6.06
C HIS A 61 -3.49 5.52 6.00
N VAL A 62 -2.46 6.32 6.28
CA VAL A 62 -2.55 7.79 6.18
C VAL A 62 -2.87 8.20 4.74
N CYS A 63 -2.14 7.68 3.76
CA CYS A 63 -2.40 7.96 2.34
C CYS A 63 -3.81 7.52 1.90
N GLY A 64 -4.27 6.36 2.39
CA GLY A 64 -5.63 5.87 2.14
C GLY A 64 -6.72 6.76 2.73
N VAL A 65 -6.55 7.22 3.99
CA VAL A 65 -7.48 8.16 4.64
C VAL A 65 -7.51 9.50 3.90
N VAL A 66 -6.35 10.04 3.53
CA VAL A 66 -6.28 11.30 2.75
C VAL A 66 -6.99 11.13 1.41
N ALA A 67 -6.80 10.00 0.72
CA ALA A 67 -7.48 9.72 -0.55
C ALA A 67 -9.00 9.56 -0.38
N LEU A 68 -9.48 8.93 0.70
CA LEU A 68 -10.91 8.84 1.02
C LEU A 68 -11.52 10.20 1.31
N LEU A 69 -10.87 11.02 2.13
CA LEU A 69 -11.32 12.38 2.42
C LEU A 69 -11.39 13.22 1.14
N HIS A 70 -10.43 13.01 0.23
CA HIS A 70 -10.45 13.67 -1.07
C HIS A 70 -11.65 13.27 -1.92
N LEU A 71 -11.92 11.96 -2.01
CA LEU A 71 -13.05 11.41 -2.75
C LEU A 71 -14.39 11.93 -2.19
N VAL A 72 -14.53 11.98 -0.87
CA VAL A 72 -15.71 12.53 -0.19
C VAL A 72 -15.85 14.03 -0.44
N ALA A 73 -14.74 14.78 -0.39
CA ALA A 73 -14.75 16.20 -0.73
C ALA A 73 -15.20 16.42 -2.18
N GLU A 74 -14.69 15.65 -3.15
CA GLU A 74 -15.13 15.78 -4.54
C GLU A 74 -16.63 15.48 -4.71
N TRP A 75 -17.15 14.47 -4.00
CA TRP A 75 -18.56 14.13 -4.03
C TRP A 75 -19.46 15.25 -3.47
N ILE A 76 -19.11 15.79 -2.29
CA ILE A 76 -19.90 16.84 -1.63
C ILE A 76 -19.81 18.17 -2.38
N TYR A 77 -18.62 18.59 -2.81
CA TYR A 77 -18.43 19.92 -3.40
C TYR A 77 -18.80 20.01 -4.87
N PHE A 78 -18.67 18.93 -5.65
CA PHE A 78 -18.89 18.96 -7.10
C PHE A 78 -20.10 18.14 -7.57
N ALA A 79 -20.82 17.47 -6.66
CA ALA A 79 -21.93 16.56 -6.96
C ALA A 79 -21.59 15.57 -8.08
N ARG A 80 -20.31 15.25 -8.26
CA ARG A 80 -19.86 14.36 -9.33
C ARG A 80 -20.25 12.93 -8.98
N PRO A 81 -20.77 12.16 -9.94
CA PRO A 81 -21.03 10.74 -9.72
C PRO A 81 -19.70 10.06 -9.40
N MET A 82 -19.68 9.38 -8.27
CA MET A 82 -18.52 8.66 -7.78
C MET A 82 -18.23 7.49 -8.72
N GLU A 83 -17.09 7.51 -9.42
CA GLU A 83 -16.70 6.42 -10.32
C GLU A 83 -16.51 5.14 -9.50
N ARG A 84 -17.47 4.20 -9.65
CA ARG A 84 -17.53 2.96 -8.86
C ARG A 84 -16.22 2.17 -8.90
N LEU A 85 -15.50 2.23 -10.03
CA LEU A 85 -14.20 1.57 -10.19
C LEU A 85 -13.13 2.21 -9.30
N VAL A 86 -12.99 3.54 -9.31
CA VAL A 86 -11.98 4.25 -8.50
C VAL A 86 -12.24 4.07 -7.02
N SER A 87 -13.49 4.22 -6.59
CA SER A 87 -13.87 4.02 -5.19
C SER A 87 -13.72 2.56 -4.76
N GLY A 88 -14.08 1.61 -5.63
CA GLY A 88 -13.89 0.19 -5.40
C GLY A 88 -12.42 -0.18 -5.24
N THR A 89 -11.54 0.33 -6.11
CA THR A 89 -10.09 0.14 -5.98
C THR A 89 -9.56 0.74 -4.69
N LEU A 90 -9.98 1.96 -4.32
CA LEU A 90 -9.50 2.62 -3.12
C LEU A 90 -9.89 1.85 -1.85
N ILE A 91 -11.15 1.45 -1.75
CA ILE A 91 -11.66 0.63 -0.64
C ILE A 91 -10.94 -0.72 -0.63
N GLY A 92 -10.76 -1.34 -1.80
CA GLY A 92 -10.05 -2.61 -1.94
C GLY A 92 -8.62 -2.52 -1.42
N VAL A 93 -7.85 -1.50 -1.81
CA VAL A 93 -6.46 -1.29 -1.37
C VAL A 93 -6.38 -1.02 0.14
N ILE A 94 -7.31 -0.24 0.69
CA ILE A 94 -7.36 0.04 2.13
C ILE A 94 -7.70 -1.24 2.93
N CYS A 95 -8.69 -2.02 2.48
CA CYS A 95 -9.05 -3.30 3.09
C CYS A 95 -7.89 -4.31 3.00
N LEU A 96 -7.22 -4.41 1.84
CA LEU A 96 -6.04 -5.24 1.65
C LEU A 96 -4.89 -4.83 2.59
N GLY A 97 -4.67 -3.52 2.76
CA GLY A 97 -3.68 -2.98 3.70
C GLY A 97 -4.01 -3.31 5.16
N LEU A 98 -5.29 -3.23 5.55
CA LEU A 98 -5.77 -3.61 6.88
C LEU A 98 -5.61 -5.10 7.15
N ILE A 99 -5.97 -5.96 6.18
CA ILE A 99 -5.81 -7.42 6.30
C ILE A 99 -4.33 -7.80 6.40
N GLY A 100 -3.47 -7.17 5.59
CA GLY A 100 -2.02 -7.37 5.65
C GLY A 100 -1.42 -6.96 7.00
N GLY A 101 -1.81 -5.81 7.55
CA GLY A 101 -1.32 -5.30 8.82
C GLY A 101 -1.85 -6.05 10.05
N LEU A 102 -3.15 -6.37 10.07
CA LEU A 102 -3.81 -6.96 11.25
C LEU A 102 -3.74 -8.49 11.30
N TRP A 103 -3.56 -9.17 10.17
CA TRP A 103 -3.66 -10.63 10.11
C TRP A 103 -2.35 -11.31 9.70
N ILE A 104 -1.67 -10.78 8.69
CA ILE A 104 -0.43 -11.38 8.19
C ILE A 104 0.76 -11.03 9.11
N GLN A 105 0.82 -9.79 9.60
CA GLN A 105 1.89 -9.31 10.47
C GLN A 105 2.01 -10.04 11.84
N PRO A 106 0.93 -10.31 12.60
CA PRO A 106 1.05 -11.05 13.86
C PRO A 106 1.41 -12.52 13.66
N LYS A 107 0.99 -13.12 12.54
CA LYS A 107 1.33 -14.51 12.21
C LYS A 107 2.82 -14.66 11.89
N LEU A 108 3.38 -13.74 11.10
CA LEU A 108 4.83 -13.67 10.84
C LEU A 108 5.65 -13.39 12.11
N LYS A 109 5.14 -12.57 13.03
CA LYS A 109 5.78 -12.35 14.35
C LYS A 109 5.81 -13.61 15.21
N HIS A 110 4.69 -14.34 15.25
CA HIS A 110 4.58 -15.58 15.99
C HIS A 110 5.53 -16.65 15.44
N LEU A 111 5.58 -16.83 14.11
CA LEU A 111 6.49 -17.77 13.45
C LEU A 111 7.98 -17.44 13.67
N ASN A 112 8.35 -16.15 13.61
CA ASN A 112 9.74 -15.73 13.86
C ASN A 112 10.14 -15.93 15.34
N TYR A 113 9.20 -15.74 16.27
CA TYR A 113 9.41 -16.02 17.69
C TYR A 113 9.63 -17.53 17.96
N VAL A 114 8.85 -18.40 17.32
CA VAL A 114 8.98 -19.86 17.45
C VAL A 114 10.29 -20.36 16.84
N LYS A 115 10.68 -19.84 15.66
CA LYS A 115 11.91 -20.22 14.94
C LYS A 115 13.19 -19.93 15.75
N PHE A 116 13.18 -18.86 16.55
CA PHE A 116 14.36 -18.41 17.30
C PHE A 116 14.25 -18.60 18.82
N SER A 117 13.18 -19.23 19.31
CA SER A 117 13.12 -19.61 20.73
C SER A 117 14.18 -20.67 21.03
N ALA A 118 14.87 -20.54 22.16
CA ALA A 118 15.91 -21.49 22.61
C ALA A 118 15.37 -22.90 22.92
N ARG A 119 14.05 -23.11 22.80
CA ARG A 119 13.31 -24.31 23.20
C ARG A 119 12.82 -25.16 22.02
N SER A 120 12.94 -24.68 20.78
CA SER A 120 12.41 -25.36 19.58
C SER A 120 13.40 -26.35 18.96
N THR A 121 12.90 -27.54 18.62
CA THR A 121 13.62 -28.65 18.01
C THR A 121 13.98 -28.36 16.54
N ALA A 122 15.01 -29.03 16.00
CA ALA A 122 15.48 -28.81 14.62
C ALA A 122 14.39 -28.96 13.55
N ILE A 123 13.41 -29.86 13.79
CA ILE A 123 12.27 -30.12 12.90
C ILE A 123 11.25 -28.95 12.92
N GLU A 124 11.02 -28.32 14.09
CA GLU A 124 10.14 -27.13 14.20
C GLU A 124 10.78 -25.89 13.55
N ARG A 125 12.11 -25.81 13.52
CA ARG A 125 12.83 -24.69 12.88
C ARG A 125 12.76 -24.74 11.36
N GLU A 126 12.75 -25.94 10.80
CA GLU A 126 12.66 -26.17 9.35
C GLU A 126 11.23 -25.94 8.83
N ASP A 127 10.22 -26.38 9.58
CA ASP A 127 8.81 -26.14 9.27
C ASP A 127 8.39 -24.66 9.48
N ALA A 128 9.02 -23.98 10.45
CA ALA A 128 8.89 -22.54 10.59
C ALA A 128 9.60 -21.77 9.47
N ASP A 129 10.65 -22.31 8.85
CA ASP A 129 11.34 -21.67 7.73
C ASP A 129 10.53 -21.77 6.43
N SER A 130 9.99 -22.96 6.15
CA SER A 130 9.10 -23.19 5.00
C SER A 130 7.83 -22.33 5.11
N SER A 131 7.24 -22.28 6.30
CA SER A 131 6.07 -21.44 6.58
C SER A 131 6.40 -19.95 6.52
N PHE A 132 7.59 -19.53 6.98
CA PHE A 132 8.02 -18.14 6.86
C PHE A 132 8.22 -17.74 5.39
N ALA A 133 8.85 -18.59 4.58
CA ALA A 133 9.02 -18.35 3.15
C ALA A 133 7.68 -18.26 2.41
N LEU A 134 6.72 -19.14 2.76
CA LEU A 134 5.40 -19.18 2.14
C LEU A 134 4.56 -17.94 2.52
N TRP A 135 4.55 -17.55 3.79
CA TRP A 135 3.90 -16.31 4.24
C TRP A 135 4.60 -15.05 3.75
N HIS A 136 5.92 -15.10 3.55
CA HIS A 136 6.68 -14.01 2.92
C HIS A 136 6.29 -13.84 1.45
N GLY A 137 6.16 -14.95 0.71
CA GLY A 137 5.65 -14.95 -0.67
C GLY A 137 4.22 -14.40 -0.77
N VAL A 138 3.32 -14.84 0.10
CA VAL A 138 1.94 -14.31 0.18
C VAL A 138 1.95 -12.80 0.47
N SER A 139 2.80 -12.35 1.38
CA SER A 139 2.95 -10.91 1.67
C SER A 139 3.47 -10.11 0.46
N MET A 140 4.35 -10.71 -0.34
CA MET A 140 4.90 -10.10 -1.55
C MET A 140 3.82 -9.94 -2.63
N VAL A 141 2.97 -10.96 -2.82
CA VAL A 141 1.82 -10.91 -3.74
C VAL A 141 0.81 -9.85 -3.30
N PHE A 142 0.48 -9.80 -1.99
CA PHE A 142 -0.40 -8.76 -1.45
C PHE A 142 0.18 -7.35 -1.69
N ASN A 143 1.48 -7.17 -1.47
CA ASN A 143 2.13 -5.87 -1.70
C ASN A 143 2.12 -5.51 -3.19
N LEU A 144 2.29 -6.48 -4.09
CA LEU A 144 2.17 -6.27 -5.55
C LEU A 144 0.75 -5.85 -5.95
N ILE A 145 -0.28 -6.47 -5.37
CA ILE A 145 -1.68 -6.08 -5.59
C ILE A 145 -1.92 -4.65 -5.10
N ILE A 146 -1.35 -4.28 -3.94
CA ILE A 146 -1.42 -2.92 -3.41
C ILE A 146 -0.72 -1.94 -4.35
N VAL A 147 0.49 -2.24 -4.82
CA VAL A 147 1.21 -1.40 -5.80
C VAL A 147 0.40 -1.24 -7.08
N GLY A 148 -0.18 -2.33 -7.60
CA GLY A 148 -1.03 -2.29 -8.80
C GLY A 148 -2.30 -1.46 -8.59
N GLY A 149 -2.96 -1.61 -7.44
CA GLY A 149 -4.17 -0.85 -7.09
C GLY A 149 -3.89 0.65 -6.87
N VAL A 150 -2.80 0.98 -6.20
CA VAL A 150 -2.36 2.39 -6.03
C VAL A 150 -1.90 2.97 -7.38
N GLY A 151 -1.26 2.17 -8.24
CA GLY A 151 -0.89 2.58 -9.59
C GLY A 151 -2.10 2.88 -10.46
N PHE A 152 -3.13 2.04 -10.40
CA PHE A 152 -4.42 2.28 -11.07
C PHE A 152 -5.10 3.55 -10.52
N TYR A 153 -5.10 3.74 -9.20
CA TYR A 153 -5.64 4.96 -8.58
C TYR A 153 -4.88 6.22 -9.00
N PHE A 154 -3.55 6.19 -8.99
CA PHE A 154 -2.73 7.30 -9.45
C PHE A 154 -3.04 7.64 -10.92
N TRP A 155 -3.17 6.62 -11.77
CA TRP A 155 -3.52 6.80 -13.17
C TRP A 155 -4.93 7.38 -13.37
N SER A 156 -5.92 6.96 -12.59
CA SER A 156 -7.28 7.52 -12.67
C SER A 156 -7.33 8.98 -12.23
N VAL A 157 -6.60 9.33 -11.17
CA VAL A 157 -6.45 10.72 -10.71
C VAL A 157 -5.81 11.59 -11.79
N MET A 158 -4.76 11.10 -12.47
CA MET A 158 -4.13 11.81 -13.59
C MET A 158 -5.03 11.93 -14.81
N ARG A 159 -5.81 10.88 -15.11
CA ARG A 159 -6.69 10.84 -16.30
C ARG A 159 -7.90 11.75 -16.21
N THR A 160 -8.32 12.14 -15.00
CA THR A 160 -9.54 12.93 -14.85
C THR A 160 -9.40 14.24 -15.64
N PRO A 161 -10.09 14.43 -16.78
CA PRO A 161 -9.97 15.64 -17.56
C PRO A 161 -10.58 16.77 -16.74
N SER A 162 -9.94 17.94 -16.76
CA SER A 162 -10.60 19.17 -16.35
C SER A 162 -11.85 19.31 -17.21
N GLN A 163 -13.03 18.99 -16.68
CA GLN A 163 -14.28 19.44 -17.28
C GLN A 163 -14.41 20.94 -17.02
N THR A 164 -13.57 21.69 -17.71
CA THR A 164 -13.78 23.10 -17.95
C THR A 164 -13.87 23.25 -19.44
N ARG A 165 -15.09 23.60 -19.88
CA ARG A 165 -15.41 24.34 -21.11
C ARG A 165 -15.84 23.50 -22.32
N PHE A 166 -17.09 23.01 -22.30
CA PHE A 166 -18.00 23.06 -23.47
C PHE A 166 -19.47 23.13 -23.00
N ASN A 167 -19.80 24.18 -22.26
CA ASN A 167 -21.16 24.74 -22.27
C ASN A 167 -21.10 26.03 -23.09
N SER A 168 -20.92 25.93 -24.40
CA SER A 168 -21.36 27.00 -25.31
C SER A 168 -22.75 26.60 -25.81
N THR A 169 -23.74 27.08 -25.07
CA THR A 169 -25.10 27.29 -25.56
C THR A 169 -25.03 28.13 -26.84
N THR A 170 -24.99 27.48 -28.00
CA THR A 170 -25.23 28.18 -29.26
C THR A 170 -26.56 27.69 -29.83
N ARG A 171 -27.62 28.19 -29.20
CA ARG A 171 -28.98 28.17 -29.74
C ARG A 171 -29.06 29.25 -30.81
N TYR A 172 -28.56 28.98 -32.03
CA TYR A 172 -28.93 29.81 -33.17
C TYR A 172 -30.25 29.29 -33.73
N ARG A 173 -31.30 30.06 -33.47
CA ARG A 173 -32.50 30.11 -34.31
C ARG A 173 -32.08 30.62 -35.69
N SER A 174 -32.48 29.92 -36.74
CA SER A 174 -32.90 30.48 -38.02
C SER A 174 -34.02 29.60 -38.55
#